data_AF-A0A7S2YFP2-F1
#
_entry.id   AF-A0A7S2YFP2-F1
#
_cell.length_a   1.000
_cell.length_b   1.000
_cell.length_c   1.000
_cell.angle_alpha   90.00
_cell.angle_beta   90.00
_cell.angle_gamma   90.00
#
_symmetry.space_group_name_H-M   'P 1'
#
loop_
_entity.id
_entity.type
_entity.pdbx_description
1 polymer ?
#
loop_
_entity_poly.entity_id
_entity_poly.type
_entity_poly.pdbx_seq_one_letter_code
_entity_poly.pdbx_strand_id
1 'polypeptide(L)'
;GGFVRIGSTYNIADDFVPVGSKTFNLADASSFNVGDKIVVEFRPILDWFVDMSDMVQWNWVDPIVDESLDNYDIKWRRQITAINGNEITIDAPIVQALDSAYSRDTSAGARVWTYDLSNEIENVGIENIVLESSYASDTDENHGKSAVFMQRVKNGWVRQVTARYFWFGAVNIRYFCSFITVEDSAMLDHKGTLDGGTRYSFNMDDSHSLLFQRVYARSGRHDFVSGSQTPGPNVFVDALAYQANSDSGPHQRFATAELYDNVKVTSVSNGQGLLRVRNRGSSGSGHGWAGAQVMFWNAEARFICERPNGAMNYAVGVVGNKDASPLGEPDGIIESRNQHVTPRSLYYAQLKERLGPNALHSVVVPAQMAGDIWNGLEAWEGIGLYSDAVLAWADEESGTTAVGASLALGGMLRDLTLLGNSPSYTWSKVSGNGVVSFVNANALETSASFNAAGTYQLRLTASDGSTTH
;
A
#
# COMPACT_ATOMS: atom_id res chain seq x y z
N GLY A 1 5.32 9.52 23.05
CA GLY A 1 6.42 9.40 22.06
C GLY A 1 5.89 9.53 20.64
N GLY A 2 5.26 10.66 20.32
CA GLY A 2 4.84 10.99 18.95
C GLY A 2 5.80 11.99 18.31
N PHE A 3 5.39 12.58 17.19
CA PHE A 3 6.05 13.74 16.59
C PHE A 3 6.22 14.86 17.63
N VAL A 4 7.36 15.54 17.62
CA VAL A 4 7.58 16.75 18.41
C VAL A 4 7.31 17.93 17.49
N ARG A 5 6.27 18.70 17.79
CA ARG A 5 6.02 19.96 17.08
C ARG A 5 7.21 20.90 17.32
N ILE A 6 7.80 21.36 16.23
CA ILE A 6 8.82 22.42 16.24
C ILE A 6 8.16 23.69 15.74
N GLY A 7 8.50 24.82 16.37
CA GLY A 7 8.05 26.13 15.91
C GLY A 7 6.55 26.37 16.08
N SER A 8 6.04 27.30 15.28
CA SER A 8 4.66 27.77 15.31
C SER A 8 3.72 26.84 14.55
N THR A 9 2.42 27.03 14.77
CA THR A 9 1.35 26.39 14.01
C THR A 9 0.65 27.43 13.16
N TYR A 10 0.36 27.07 11.92
CA TYR A 10 -0.22 27.95 10.91
C TYR A 10 -1.49 27.34 10.35
N ASN A 11 -2.56 28.13 10.31
CA ASN A 11 -3.83 27.70 9.77
C ASN A 11 -3.77 27.61 8.23
N ILE A 12 -4.48 26.64 7.66
CA ILE A 12 -4.84 26.64 6.24
C ILE A 12 -5.92 27.71 6.05
N ALA A 13 -5.66 28.69 5.18
CA ALA A 13 -6.55 29.80 4.92
C ALA A 13 -7.72 29.44 3.97
N ASP A 14 -7.62 28.31 3.28
CA ASP A 14 -8.69 27.82 2.43
C ASP A 14 -9.84 27.27 3.29
N ASP A 15 -11.07 27.71 2.98
CA ASP A 15 -12.28 27.18 3.62
C ASP A 15 -12.50 25.69 3.30
N PHE A 16 -12.07 25.25 2.12
CA PHE A 16 -12.22 23.88 1.67
C PHE A 16 -11.02 23.42 0.84
N VAL A 17 -10.39 22.32 1.26
CA VAL A 17 -9.34 21.61 0.51
C VAL A 17 -9.87 20.24 0.09
N PRO A 18 -10.11 19.99 -1.22
CA PRO A 18 -10.66 18.71 -1.67
C PRO A 18 -9.67 17.55 -1.53
N VAL A 19 -10.22 16.34 -1.42
CA VAL A 19 -9.47 15.08 -1.55
C VAL A 19 -8.66 15.09 -2.86
N GLY A 20 -7.40 14.70 -2.80
CA GLY A 20 -6.50 14.67 -3.97
C GLY A 20 -5.68 15.94 -4.15
N SER A 21 -5.96 17.01 -3.39
CA SER A 21 -5.18 18.26 -3.46
C SER A 21 -3.75 18.07 -3.01
N LYS A 22 -2.80 18.63 -3.77
CA LYS A 22 -1.39 18.76 -3.40
C LYS A 22 -0.98 20.19 -3.05
N THR A 23 -1.90 21.14 -3.19
CA THR A 23 -1.67 22.55 -2.90
C THR A 23 -2.79 23.09 -2.02
N PHE A 24 -2.44 24.04 -1.16
CA PHE A 24 -3.38 24.83 -0.36
C PHE A 24 -2.66 26.09 0.17
N ASN A 25 -3.44 27.09 0.56
CA ASN A 25 -2.93 28.35 1.09
C ASN A 25 -2.83 28.30 2.61
N LEU A 26 -1.71 28.77 3.16
CA LEU A 26 -1.56 29.05 4.58
C LEU A 26 -1.93 30.51 4.88
N ALA A 27 -2.37 30.79 6.11
CA ALA A 27 -2.52 32.16 6.59
C ALA A 27 -1.19 32.94 6.54
N ASP A 28 -0.09 32.24 6.82
CA ASP A 28 1.28 32.74 6.69
C ASP A 28 2.22 31.55 6.43
N ALA A 29 2.93 31.58 5.30
CA ALA A 29 3.93 30.56 4.95
C ALA A 29 5.38 31.04 5.14
N SER A 30 5.60 32.26 5.65
CA SER A 30 6.92 32.93 5.63
C SER A 30 8.01 32.24 6.44
N SER A 31 7.64 31.37 7.39
CA SER A 31 8.58 30.60 8.21
C SER A 31 8.91 29.22 7.65
N PHE A 32 8.20 28.77 6.60
CA PHE A 32 8.43 27.47 5.96
C PHE A 32 9.42 27.58 4.82
N ASN A 33 10.13 26.47 4.56
CA ASN A 33 11.04 26.29 3.45
C ASN A 33 10.68 25.04 2.63
N VAL A 34 11.03 25.04 1.35
CA VAL A 34 10.98 23.82 0.53
C VAL A 34 11.90 22.77 1.16
N GLY A 35 11.37 21.56 1.34
CA GLY A 35 12.03 20.46 2.03
C GLY A 35 11.58 20.25 3.48
N ASP A 36 10.87 21.21 4.08
CA ASP A 36 10.39 21.09 5.46
C ASP A 36 9.42 19.90 5.61
N LYS A 37 9.65 19.12 6.70
CA LYS A 37 8.75 18.07 7.14
C LYS A 37 7.62 18.69 7.96
N ILE A 38 6.39 18.50 7.52
CA ILE A 38 5.20 19.06 8.16
C ILE A 38 4.19 17.99 8.53
N VAL A 39 3.36 18.30 9.54
CA VAL A 39 2.09 17.62 9.80
C VAL A 39 0.98 18.55 9.35
N VAL A 40 0.07 18.01 8.53
CA VAL A 40 -1.25 18.58 8.29
C VAL A 40 -2.20 17.90 9.27
N GLU A 41 -2.83 18.68 10.13
CA GLU A 41 -3.65 18.20 11.24
C GLU A 41 -5.08 18.71 11.09
N PHE A 42 -6.02 17.78 10.97
CA PHE A 42 -7.45 18.03 11.01
C PHE A 42 -8.01 17.75 12.39
N ARG A 43 -8.75 18.72 12.92
CA ARG A 43 -9.30 18.70 14.28
C ARG A 43 -10.83 18.79 14.19
N PRO A 44 -11.56 17.67 14.15
CA PRO A 44 -13.00 17.69 13.92
C PRO A 44 -13.78 18.30 15.09
N ILE A 45 -14.84 19.06 14.79
CA ILE A 45 -15.87 19.43 15.80
C ILE A 45 -16.88 18.29 15.99
N LEU A 46 -17.73 18.39 17.02
CA LEU A 46 -18.76 17.40 17.33
C LEU A 46 -19.69 17.11 16.14
N ASP A 47 -20.09 18.14 15.41
CA ASP A 47 -21.00 18.02 14.24
C ASP A 47 -20.43 17.09 13.16
N TRP A 48 -19.11 17.02 13.01
CA TRP A 48 -18.47 16.09 12.07
C TRP A 48 -18.77 14.63 12.43
N PHE A 49 -18.73 14.29 13.71
CA PHE A 49 -19.06 12.94 14.18
C PHE A 49 -20.55 12.64 14.07
N VAL A 50 -21.40 13.63 14.37
CA VAL A 50 -22.85 13.53 14.26
C VAL A 50 -23.27 13.27 12.81
N ASP A 51 -22.70 14.03 11.87
CA ASP A 51 -23.05 13.93 10.46
C ASP A 51 -22.56 12.62 9.82
N MET A 52 -21.51 12.00 10.36
CA MET A 52 -21.05 10.67 9.94
C MET A 52 -21.81 9.52 10.62
N SER A 53 -23.14 9.59 10.66
CA SER A 53 -24.00 8.56 11.27
C SER A 53 -23.84 8.45 12.79
N ASP A 54 -23.67 9.60 13.44
CA ASP A 54 -23.57 9.75 14.90
C ASP A 54 -22.53 8.82 15.54
N MET A 55 -21.26 9.07 15.22
CA MET A 55 -20.13 8.28 15.74
C MET A 55 -19.91 8.45 17.25
N VAL A 56 -20.53 9.45 17.88
CA VAL A 56 -20.48 9.67 19.33
C VAL A 56 -21.10 8.48 20.07
N GLN A 57 -22.21 7.95 19.56
CA GLN A 57 -22.90 6.79 20.15
C GLN A 57 -22.02 5.51 20.16
N TRP A 58 -20.96 5.49 19.35
CA TRP A 58 -20.01 4.39 19.24
C TRP A 58 -18.69 4.67 19.94
N ASN A 59 -18.64 5.61 20.90
CA ASN A 59 -17.47 5.91 21.73
C ASN A 59 -16.21 6.31 20.93
N TRP A 60 -16.38 6.98 19.78
CA TRP A 60 -15.25 7.60 19.08
C TRP A 60 -14.67 8.75 19.88
N VAL A 61 -15.57 9.51 20.49
CA VAL A 61 -15.30 10.61 21.41
C VAL A 61 -16.34 10.55 22.51
N ASP A 62 -15.98 11.04 23.69
CA ASP A 62 -16.90 11.25 24.80
C ASP A 62 -16.92 12.75 25.10
N PRO A 63 -17.89 13.52 24.58
CA PRO A 63 -17.94 14.96 24.78
C PRO A 63 -18.28 15.37 26.22
N ILE A 64 -18.75 14.44 27.07
CA ILE A 64 -19.00 14.70 28.49
C ILE A 64 -17.70 14.60 29.28
N VAL A 65 -16.81 13.68 28.89
CA VAL A 65 -15.53 13.43 29.57
C VAL A 65 -14.37 14.22 28.94
N ASP A 66 -14.46 14.53 27.64
CA ASP A 66 -13.47 15.27 26.87
C ASP A 66 -14.15 16.29 25.94
N GLU A 67 -14.51 17.45 26.50
CA GLU A 67 -15.07 18.58 25.75
C GLU A 67 -14.11 19.10 24.65
N SER A 68 -12.81 18.78 24.72
CA SER A 68 -11.81 19.26 23.75
C SER A 68 -11.76 18.44 22.46
N LEU A 69 -12.24 17.20 22.50
CA LEU A 69 -12.15 16.21 21.41
C LEU A 69 -10.72 15.95 20.91
N ASP A 70 -9.70 16.36 21.68
CA ASP A 70 -8.29 16.32 21.26
C ASP A 70 -7.76 14.88 21.11
N ASN A 71 -8.47 13.90 21.67
CA ASN A 71 -8.16 12.49 21.48
C ASN A 71 -8.48 11.97 20.06
N TYR A 72 -9.15 12.75 19.21
CA TYR A 72 -9.52 12.36 17.84
C TYR A 72 -9.04 13.38 16.80
N ASP A 73 -7.73 13.63 16.76
CA ASP A 73 -7.10 14.42 15.71
C ASP A 73 -6.57 13.52 14.58
N ILE A 74 -6.79 13.92 13.34
CA ILE A 74 -6.29 13.19 12.16
C ILE A 74 -5.07 13.91 11.62
N LYS A 75 -3.96 13.16 11.45
CA LYS A 75 -2.64 13.73 11.17
C LYS A 75 -2.01 13.07 9.95
N TRP A 76 -1.61 13.88 8.98
CA TRP A 76 -0.86 13.44 7.81
C TRP A 76 0.51 14.09 7.78
N ARG A 77 1.56 13.27 7.71
CA ARG A 77 2.92 13.75 7.47
C ARG A 77 3.13 14.04 6.00
N ARG A 78 3.72 15.18 5.68
CA ARG A 78 4.05 15.62 4.32
C ARG A 78 5.40 16.31 4.30
N GLN A 79 5.94 16.48 3.09
CA GLN A 79 7.08 17.33 2.83
C GLN A 79 6.69 18.46 1.88
N ILE A 80 7.11 19.68 2.17
CA ILE A 80 6.91 20.82 1.27
C ILE A 80 7.84 20.66 0.07
N THR A 81 7.28 20.72 -1.14
CA THR A 81 8.00 20.57 -2.42
C THR A 81 8.08 21.86 -3.22
N ALA A 82 7.20 22.82 -2.99
CA ALA A 82 7.26 24.17 -3.54
C ALA A 82 6.53 25.17 -2.63
N ILE A 83 6.92 26.44 -2.69
CA ILE A 83 6.26 27.56 -2.01
C ILE A 83 6.13 28.71 -3.02
N ASN A 84 4.93 29.27 -3.13
CA ASN A 84 4.64 30.45 -3.94
C ASN A 84 3.80 31.46 -3.12
N GLY A 85 4.48 32.40 -2.46
CA GLY A 85 3.82 33.25 -1.46
C GLY A 85 3.33 32.41 -0.28
N ASN A 86 2.01 32.41 -0.05
CA ASN A 86 1.37 31.62 1.00
C ASN A 86 0.86 30.25 0.53
N GLU A 87 0.89 29.97 -0.78
CA GLU A 87 0.55 28.65 -1.31
C GLU A 87 1.73 27.70 -1.11
N ILE A 88 1.49 26.55 -0.50
CA ILE A 88 2.47 25.47 -0.39
C ILE A 88 2.05 24.27 -1.24
N THR A 89 3.03 23.59 -1.83
CA THR A 89 2.85 22.30 -2.52
C THR A 89 3.45 21.18 -1.69
N ILE A 90 2.77 20.04 -1.56
CA ILE A 90 3.21 18.88 -0.78
C ILE A 90 3.48 17.64 -1.65
N ASP A 91 4.31 16.74 -1.14
CA ASP A 91 4.79 15.52 -1.81
C ASP A 91 3.67 14.51 -2.16
N ALA A 92 2.74 14.29 -1.23
CA ALA A 92 1.59 13.41 -1.39
C ALA A 92 0.26 14.16 -1.18
N PRO A 93 -0.82 13.79 -1.89
CA PRO A 93 -2.08 14.51 -1.78
C PRO A 93 -2.69 14.42 -0.37
N ILE A 94 -3.50 15.40 -0.01
CA ILE A 94 -4.43 15.28 1.10
C ILE A 94 -5.49 14.23 0.74
N VAL A 95 -5.75 13.30 1.66
CA VAL A 95 -6.57 12.10 1.40
C VAL A 95 -7.97 12.17 2.02
N GLN A 96 -8.27 13.25 2.73
CA GLN A 96 -9.58 13.55 3.31
C GLN A 96 -9.87 15.03 3.04
N ALA A 97 -11.11 15.36 2.67
CA ALA A 97 -11.48 16.75 2.50
C ALA A 97 -11.31 17.51 3.82
N LEU A 98 -10.67 18.69 3.76
CA LEU A 98 -10.50 19.58 4.91
C LEU A 98 -11.50 20.71 4.73
N ASP A 99 -12.47 20.79 5.63
CA ASP A 99 -13.58 21.74 5.56
C ASP A 99 -13.61 22.56 6.85
N SER A 100 -13.54 23.89 6.73
CA SER A 100 -13.54 24.80 7.87
C SER A 100 -14.84 24.72 8.67
N ALA A 101 -15.95 24.30 8.06
CA ALA A 101 -17.22 24.06 8.74
C ALA A 101 -17.17 22.91 9.75
N TYR A 102 -16.26 21.94 9.55
CA TYR A 102 -16.09 20.77 10.43
C TYR A 102 -14.83 20.82 11.28
N SER A 103 -14.11 21.94 11.29
CA SER A 103 -12.83 22.10 11.97
C SER A 103 -12.97 22.92 13.25
N ARG A 104 -12.28 22.49 14.32
CA ARG A 104 -12.15 23.25 15.57
C ARG A 104 -11.35 24.54 15.37
N ASP A 105 -10.53 24.59 14.33
CA ASP A 105 -9.81 25.79 13.92
C ASP A 105 -10.73 26.63 13.01
N THR A 106 -11.88 27.11 13.52
CA THR A 106 -13.09 27.63 12.81
C THR A 106 -12.89 28.71 11.72
N SER A 107 -11.68 29.18 11.47
CA SER A 107 -11.30 30.04 10.34
C SER A 107 -10.46 29.30 9.28
N ALA A 108 -10.38 27.98 9.39
CA ALA A 108 -9.43 27.13 8.68
C ALA A 108 -9.90 25.66 8.64
N GLY A 109 -9.83 25.04 7.46
CA GLY A 109 -10.16 23.61 7.32
C GLY A 109 -9.23 22.67 8.09
N ALA A 110 -8.01 23.12 8.42
CA ALA A 110 -7.00 22.39 9.19
C ALA A 110 -5.82 23.32 9.54
N ARG A 111 -4.82 22.78 10.24
CA ARG A 111 -3.58 23.50 10.57
C ARG A 111 -2.33 22.72 10.19
N VAL A 112 -1.22 23.44 10.02
CA VAL A 112 0.08 22.93 9.60
C VAL A 112 1.16 23.33 10.59
N TRP A 113 2.07 22.41 10.87
CA TRP A 113 3.23 22.67 11.71
C TRP A 113 4.41 21.78 11.33
N THR A 114 5.63 22.27 11.52
CA THR A 114 6.85 21.48 11.32
C THR A 114 7.07 20.50 12.46
N TYR A 115 7.61 19.32 12.17
CA TYR A 115 7.85 18.31 13.20
C TYR A 115 9.25 17.72 13.16
N ASP A 116 9.71 17.27 14.33
CA ASP A 116 10.81 16.32 14.46
C ASP A 116 10.28 14.95 14.89
N LEU A 117 10.91 13.90 14.37
CA LEU A 117 10.69 12.52 14.78
C LEU A 117 12.03 11.93 15.18
N SER A 118 12.47 12.26 16.39
CA SER A 118 13.68 11.68 16.99
C SER A 118 13.71 10.16 16.89
N ASN A 119 14.90 9.57 16.73
CA ASN A 119 15.10 8.13 16.63
C ASN A 119 14.34 7.45 15.46
N GLU A 120 13.93 8.20 14.43
CA GLU A 120 13.58 7.62 13.13
C GLU A 120 14.82 6.97 12.52
N ILE A 121 14.71 5.70 12.14
CA ILE A 121 15.76 4.97 11.42
C ILE A 121 15.35 4.83 9.96
N GLU A 122 16.33 4.75 9.07
CA GLU A 122 16.07 4.66 7.63
C GLU A 122 16.88 3.55 6.95
N ASN A 123 16.37 3.07 5.81
CA ASN A 123 17.02 2.06 4.97
C ASN A 123 17.23 0.72 5.70
N VAL A 124 16.16 0.21 6.32
CA VAL A 124 16.18 -1.04 7.09
C VAL A 124 15.40 -2.14 6.37
N GLY A 125 16.06 -3.28 6.16
CA GLY A 125 15.50 -4.44 5.48
C GLY A 125 15.53 -5.72 6.31
N ILE A 126 14.49 -6.54 6.17
CA ILE A 126 14.46 -7.94 6.64
C ILE A 126 14.08 -8.79 5.44
N GLU A 127 14.95 -9.74 5.06
CA GLU A 127 14.70 -10.51 3.84
C GLU A 127 15.26 -11.92 3.84
N ASN A 128 14.63 -12.79 3.04
CA ASN A 128 15.04 -14.18 2.79
C ASN A 128 15.17 -15.02 4.06
N ILE A 129 14.14 -14.99 4.93
CA ILE A 129 14.14 -15.68 6.22
C ILE A 129 12.78 -16.33 6.50
N VAL A 130 12.81 -17.54 7.05
CA VAL A 130 11.65 -18.17 7.69
C VAL A 130 11.74 -17.97 9.20
N LEU A 131 10.69 -17.41 9.79
CA LEU A 131 10.56 -17.16 11.23
C LEU A 131 9.45 -18.04 11.79
N GLU A 132 9.74 -18.80 12.84
CA GLU A 132 8.78 -19.67 13.51
C GLU A 132 8.76 -19.37 15.01
N SER A 133 7.58 -19.07 15.56
CA SER A 133 7.41 -18.94 17.02
C SER A 133 7.19 -20.32 17.64
N SER A 134 7.86 -20.63 18.76
CA SER A 134 7.47 -21.76 19.61
C SER A 134 6.16 -21.44 20.35
N TYR A 135 5.32 -22.44 20.60
CA TYR A 135 4.00 -22.27 21.23
C TYR A 135 3.61 -23.53 22.01
N ALA A 136 2.73 -23.39 23.01
CA ALA A 136 2.24 -24.50 23.82
C ALA A 136 0.95 -25.15 23.28
N SER A 137 0.09 -24.37 22.61
CA SER A 137 -1.19 -24.83 22.05
C SER A 137 -1.65 -23.92 20.90
N ASP A 138 -2.70 -24.33 20.19
CA ASP A 138 -3.25 -23.55 19.06
C ASP A 138 -3.87 -22.21 19.44
N THR A 139 -4.16 -22.01 20.73
CA THR A 139 -4.72 -20.77 21.28
C THR A 139 -3.77 -20.11 22.28
N ASP A 140 -2.50 -20.55 22.32
CA ASP A 140 -1.48 -19.90 23.14
C ASP A 140 -1.18 -18.51 22.60
N GLU A 141 -1.00 -17.55 23.48
CA GLU A 141 -0.61 -16.17 23.15
C GLU A 141 0.60 -15.72 23.99
N ASN A 142 1.14 -16.60 24.85
CA ASN A 142 2.34 -16.37 25.64
C ASN A 142 3.60 -16.80 24.86
N HIS A 143 3.72 -16.31 23.62
CA HIS A 143 4.86 -16.52 22.74
C HIS A 143 5.03 -15.35 21.76
N GLY A 144 5.80 -15.55 20.69
CA GLY A 144 6.06 -14.55 19.67
C GLY A 144 4.77 -13.91 19.12
N LYS A 145 4.69 -12.58 19.24
CA LYS A 145 3.55 -11.77 18.78
C LYS A 145 3.54 -11.60 17.27
N SER A 146 4.53 -10.87 16.74
CA SER A 146 4.70 -10.63 15.31
C SER A 146 6.10 -11.05 14.91
N ALA A 147 6.25 -11.62 13.72
CA ALA A 147 7.56 -12.02 13.23
C ALA A 147 8.43 -10.78 12.94
N VAL A 148 7.83 -9.77 12.31
CA VAL A 148 8.43 -8.47 12.05
C VAL A 148 7.55 -7.38 12.65
N PHE A 149 8.15 -6.55 13.51
CA PHE A 149 7.53 -5.33 14.02
C PHE A 149 8.37 -4.12 13.61
N MET A 150 7.73 -3.14 12.96
CA MET A 150 8.39 -1.91 12.53
C MET A 150 7.79 -0.71 13.25
N GLN A 151 8.67 0.15 13.75
CA GLN A 151 8.34 1.40 14.41
C GLN A 151 9.37 2.47 14.03
N ARG A 152 8.90 3.67 13.65
CA ARG A 152 9.73 4.81 13.25
C ARG A 152 10.77 4.43 12.17
N VAL A 153 10.37 3.64 11.19
CA VAL A 153 11.19 3.26 10.04
C VAL A 153 10.78 4.07 8.82
N LYS A 154 11.76 4.64 8.12
CA LYS A 154 11.59 5.27 6.82
C LYS A 154 12.35 4.47 5.74
N ASN A 155 11.81 4.34 4.53
CA ASN A 155 12.47 3.65 3.41
C ASN A 155 12.89 2.22 3.79
N GLY A 156 11.96 1.43 4.33
CA GLY A 156 12.23 0.07 4.80
C GLY A 156 11.61 -1.00 3.92
N TRP A 157 12.06 -2.25 4.07
CA TRP A 157 11.46 -3.38 3.37
C TRP A 157 11.37 -4.66 4.20
N VAL A 158 10.35 -5.46 3.92
CA VAL A 158 10.23 -6.87 4.30
C VAL A 158 10.05 -7.66 3.02
N ARG A 159 10.97 -8.58 2.71
CA ARG A 159 10.96 -9.27 1.42
C ARG A 159 11.26 -10.75 1.58
N GLN A 160 10.45 -11.65 1.02
CA GLN A 160 10.70 -13.09 1.13
C GLN A 160 10.78 -13.55 2.59
N VAL A 161 9.82 -13.07 3.40
CA VAL A 161 9.71 -13.48 4.79
C VAL A 161 8.48 -14.35 4.97
N THR A 162 8.68 -15.56 5.49
CA THR A 162 7.60 -16.45 5.89
C THR A 162 7.56 -16.57 7.39
N ALA A 163 6.44 -16.14 7.98
CA ALA A 163 6.18 -16.26 9.39
C ALA A 163 5.24 -17.44 9.66
N ARG A 164 5.55 -18.23 10.68
CA ARG A 164 4.68 -19.31 11.17
C ARG A 164 4.43 -19.19 12.66
N TYR A 165 3.22 -19.53 13.07
CA TYR A 165 2.85 -19.74 14.47
C TYR A 165 2.89 -18.51 15.37
N PHE A 166 3.11 -17.32 14.84
CA PHE A 166 2.97 -16.07 15.57
C PHE A 166 1.48 -15.81 15.89
N TRP A 167 1.18 -15.32 17.09
CA TRP A 167 -0.21 -15.14 17.51
C TRP A 167 -0.88 -13.91 16.88
N PHE A 168 -0.09 -12.89 16.55
CA PHE A 168 -0.57 -11.71 15.87
C PHE A 168 -0.39 -11.82 14.36
N GLY A 169 0.82 -11.91 13.82
CA GLY A 169 0.99 -11.99 12.36
C GLY A 169 2.42 -11.90 11.86
N ALA A 170 2.60 -11.88 10.53
CA ALA A 170 3.91 -11.80 9.90
C ALA A 170 4.52 -10.42 10.04
N VAL A 171 3.78 -9.39 9.62
CA VAL A 171 4.29 -8.02 9.57
C VAL A 171 3.33 -7.07 10.27
N ASN A 172 3.86 -6.36 11.25
CA ASN A 172 3.12 -5.38 12.04
C ASN A 172 3.83 -4.03 11.99
N ILE A 173 3.34 -3.13 11.14
CA ILE A 173 3.88 -1.79 10.96
C ILE A 173 3.05 -0.83 11.81
N ARG A 174 3.63 -0.26 12.86
CA ARG A 174 2.96 0.70 13.74
C ARG A 174 3.86 1.87 14.09
N TYR A 175 3.29 2.94 14.64
CA TYR A 175 4.05 4.05 15.24
C TYR A 175 5.03 4.72 14.27
N PHE A 176 4.46 5.46 13.31
CA PHE A 176 5.15 6.47 12.51
C PHE A 176 6.14 5.93 11.47
N CYS A 177 5.86 4.79 10.84
CA CYS A 177 6.64 4.33 9.69
C CYS A 177 6.22 5.02 8.39
N SER A 178 7.12 5.14 7.41
CA SER A 178 6.80 5.65 6.07
C SER A 178 7.65 5.01 4.97
N PHE A 179 7.10 4.91 3.76
CA PHE A 179 7.79 4.33 2.60
C PHE A 179 8.30 2.91 2.88
N ILE A 180 7.39 2.03 3.31
CA ILE A 180 7.71 0.62 3.58
C ILE A 180 7.15 -0.26 2.47
N THR A 181 7.97 -1.16 1.94
CA THR A 181 7.52 -2.22 1.02
C THR A 181 7.56 -3.57 1.71
N VAL A 182 6.44 -4.26 1.77
CA VAL A 182 6.33 -5.66 2.16
C VAL A 182 6.02 -6.45 0.90
N GLU A 183 6.94 -7.30 0.47
CA GLU A 183 6.74 -8.09 -0.74
C GLU A 183 7.11 -9.56 -0.59
N ASP A 184 6.47 -10.41 -1.40
CA ASP A 184 6.80 -11.83 -1.49
C ASP A 184 6.83 -12.51 -0.11
N SER A 185 5.89 -12.16 0.77
CA SER A 185 5.92 -12.54 2.19
C SER A 185 4.65 -13.25 2.61
N ALA A 186 4.76 -14.16 3.57
CA ALA A 186 3.67 -15.03 3.98
C ALA A 186 3.45 -15.10 5.50
N MET A 187 2.18 -15.20 5.91
CA MET A 187 1.78 -15.57 7.27
C MET A 187 1.04 -16.90 7.26
N LEU A 188 1.53 -17.89 8.01
CA LEU A 188 0.97 -19.24 8.04
C LEU A 188 0.59 -19.65 9.47
N ASP A 189 -0.60 -20.22 9.61
CA ASP A 189 -1.02 -21.04 10.74
C ASP A 189 -0.79 -20.38 12.11
N HIS A 190 -1.41 -19.22 12.34
CA HIS A 190 -1.38 -18.53 13.63
C HIS A 190 -1.66 -19.48 14.81
N LYS A 191 -0.97 -19.26 15.92
CA LYS A 191 -1.24 -19.89 17.22
C LYS A 191 -1.62 -18.78 18.18
N GLY A 192 -2.89 -18.73 18.57
CA GLY A 192 -3.53 -17.60 19.21
C GLY A 192 -5.05 -17.72 19.05
N THR A 193 -5.83 -17.05 19.88
CA THR A 193 -7.30 -17.19 19.81
C THR A 193 -7.88 -16.66 18.49
N LEU A 194 -9.15 -16.95 18.21
CA LEU A 194 -9.92 -16.33 17.12
C LEU A 194 -10.77 -15.18 17.67
N ASP A 195 -10.13 -14.26 18.39
CA ASP A 195 -10.80 -13.17 19.11
C ASP A 195 -10.21 -11.79 18.78
N GLY A 196 -10.79 -10.73 19.34
CA GLY A 196 -10.35 -9.35 19.19
C GLY A 196 -8.85 -9.17 19.45
N GLY A 197 -8.17 -8.43 18.55
CA GLY A 197 -6.75 -8.10 18.70
C GLY A 197 -5.76 -9.21 18.32
N THR A 198 -6.23 -10.34 17.76
CA THR A 198 -5.37 -11.48 17.38
C THR A 198 -5.51 -11.83 15.89
N ARG A 199 -4.47 -12.49 15.35
CA ARG A 199 -4.41 -13.01 13.98
C ARG A 199 -4.56 -11.98 12.85
N TYR A 200 -3.77 -10.92 12.92
CA TYR A 200 -3.65 -9.84 11.92
C TYR A 200 -2.37 -10.06 11.09
N SER A 201 -2.49 -10.83 10.01
CA SER A 201 -1.36 -11.32 9.21
C SER A 201 -0.43 -10.20 8.72
N PHE A 202 -1.01 -9.16 8.12
CA PHE A 202 -0.34 -7.97 7.65
C PHE A 202 -1.10 -6.74 8.15
N ASN A 203 -0.58 -6.16 9.23
CA ASN A 203 -1.19 -5.03 9.92
C ASN A 203 -0.44 -3.73 9.62
N MET A 204 -1.21 -2.68 9.32
CA MET A 204 -0.72 -1.29 9.29
C MET A 204 -1.46 -0.42 10.32
N ASP A 205 -0.74 0.50 10.97
CA ASP A 205 -1.32 1.43 11.95
C ASP A 205 -0.41 2.67 12.09
N ASP A 206 -0.98 3.84 12.38
CA ASP A 206 -0.23 5.09 12.63
C ASP A 206 0.92 5.40 11.63
N SER A 207 0.82 4.90 10.39
CA SER A 207 1.89 4.86 9.39
C SER A 207 1.29 5.01 7.99
N HIS A 208 2.04 5.53 7.02
CA HIS A 208 1.54 5.83 5.67
C HIS A 208 2.55 5.47 4.59
N SER A 209 2.12 5.53 3.31
CA SER A 209 2.96 5.20 2.16
C SER A 209 3.50 3.77 2.25
N LEU A 210 2.62 2.85 2.61
CA LEU A 210 2.92 1.43 2.75
C LEU A 210 2.45 0.68 1.51
N LEU A 211 3.31 -0.20 1.00
CA LEU A 211 3.03 -1.11 -0.10
C LEU A 211 3.13 -2.55 0.40
N PHE A 212 2.07 -3.32 0.24
CA PHE A 212 2.05 -4.77 0.44
C PHE A 212 1.77 -5.41 -0.92
N GLN A 213 2.68 -6.24 -1.40
CA GLN A 213 2.63 -6.78 -2.76
C GLN A 213 2.96 -8.28 -2.78
N ARG A 214 2.16 -9.11 -3.47
CA ARG A 214 2.41 -10.56 -3.54
C ARG A 214 2.52 -11.20 -2.16
N VAL A 215 1.59 -10.81 -1.27
CA VAL A 215 1.53 -11.33 0.10
C VAL A 215 0.48 -12.42 0.23
N TYR A 216 0.80 -13.47 0.99
CA TYR A 216 -0.06 -14.63 1.22
C TYR A 216 -0.35 -14.79 2.71
N ALA A 217 -1.60 -15.02 3.07
CA ALA A 217 -1.98 -15.33 4.44
C ALA A 217 -2.88 -16.56 4.49
N ARG A 218 -2.64 -17.46 5.45
CA ARG A 218 -3.49 -18.64 5.66
C ARG A 218 -4.11 -18.64 7.05
N SER A 219 -5.42 -18.83 7.10
CA SER A 219 -6.20 -19.03 8.32
C SER A 219 -6.11 -17.90 9.35
N GLY A 220 -5.81 -16.67 8.90
CA GLY A 220 -5.86 -15.48 9.75
C GLY A 220 -7.30 -15.02 10.00
N ARG A 221 -7.44 -13.94 10.77
CA ARG A 221 -8.73 -13.32 11.09
C ARG A 221 -8.92 -12.04 10.30
N HIS A 222 -8.00 -11.09 10.44
CA HIS A 222 -7.96 -9.85 9.65
C HIS A 222 -6.64 -9.80 8.89
N ASP A 223 -6.58 -10.49 7.75
CA ASP A 223 -5.32 -10.75 7.05
C ASP A 223 -4.67 -9.50 6.47
N PHE A 224 -5.46 -8.64 5.81
CA PHE A 224 -5.02 -7.36 5.24
C PHE A 224 -5.80 -6.25 5.94
N VAL A 225 -5.17 -5.62 6.94
CA VAL A 225 -5.90 -4.82 7.94
C VAL A 225 -5.17 -3.55 8.33
N SER A 226 -5.95 -2.51 8.60
CA SER A 226 -5.46 -1.26 9.17
C SER A 226 -6.10 -0.90 10.50
N GLY A 227 -5.35 -0.22 11.36
CA GLY A 227 -5.79 0.24 12.68
C GLY A 227 -6.57 1.57 12.67
N SER A 228 -6.72 2.15 13.85
CA SER A 228 -7.49 3.38 14.09
C SER A 228 -6.81 4.58 13.44
N GLN A 229 -7.57 5.41 12.72
CA GLN A 229 -7.08 6.66 12.12
C GLN A 229 -5.82 6.47 11.25
N THR A 230 -5.64 5.27 10.68
CA THR A 230 -4.46 4.96 9.87
C THR A 230 -4.39 5.93 8.68
N PRO A 231 -3.32 6.72 8.56
CA PRO A 231 -3.23 7.73 7.50
C PRO A 231 -2.80 7.09 6.19
N GLY A 232 -3.52 7.39 5.11
CA GLY A 232 -3.13 7.02 3.76
C GLY A 232 -2.12 7.96 3.10
N PRO A 233 -1.69 7.63 1.87
CA PRO A 233 -2.15 6.49 1.07
C PRO A 233 -1.42 5.18 1.41
N ASN A 234 -2.14 4.05 1.40
CA ASN A 234 -1.59 2.70 1.60
C ASN A 234 -2.19 1.70 0.60
N VAL A 235 -1.43 0.65 0.24
CA VAL A 235 -1.81 -0.29 -0.83
C VAL A 235 -1.56 -1.74 -0.43
N PHE A 236 -2.56 -2.60 -0.64
CA PHE A 236 -2.39 -4.04 -0.85
C PHE A 236 -2.61 -4.31 -2.34
N VAL A 237 -1.62 -4.88 -3.03
CA VAL A 237 -1.71 -5.25 -4.45
C VAL A 237 -1.32 -6.71 -4.66
N ASP A 238 -2.12 -7.46 -5.43
CA ASP A 238 -1.88 -8.89 -5.66
C ASP A 238 -1.70 -9.69 -4.36
N ALA A 239 -2.72 -9.70 -3.52
CA ALA A 239 -2.68 -10.35 -2.22
C ALA A 239 -3.72 -11.46 -2.10
N LEU A 240 -3.39 -12.55 -1.40
CA LEU A 240 -4.29 -13.67 -1.16
C LEU A 240 -4.44 -13.97 0.34
N ALA A 241 -5.65 -13.80 0.84
CA ALA A 241 -6.07 -14.30 2.14
C ALA A 241 -6.81 -15.63 1.94
N TYR A 242 -6.11 -16.73 2.24
CA TYR A 242 -6.61 -18.09 2.07
C TYR A 242 -7.25 -18.60 3.36
N GLN A 243 -8.46 -19.15 3.26
CA GLN A 243 -9.19 -19.72 4.40
C GLN A 243 -9.36 -18.72 5.57
N ALA A 244 -9.64 -17.45 5.25
CA ALA A 244 -9.81 -16.39 6.23
C ALA A 244 -11.00 -16.66 7.16
N ASN A 245 -10.84 -16.29 8.44
CA ASN A 245 -11.85 -16.46 9.47
C ASN A 245 -12.67 -15.19 9.76
N SER A 246 -12.29 -14.05 9.17
CA SER A 246 -13.04 -12.79 9.27
C SER A 246 -12.72 -11.90 8.07
N ASP A 247 -13.12 -10.64 8.14
CA ASP A 247 -12.95 -9.69 7.05
C ASP A 247 -11.56 -9.08 6.97
N SER A 248 -11.03 -8.96 5.74
CA SER A 248 -9.97 -8.00 5.43
C SER A 248 -10.59 -6.65 5.07
N GLY A 249 -9.77 -5.61 5.03
CA GLY A 249 -10.20 -4.22 4.89
C GLY A 249 -9.83 -3.38 6.11
N PRO A 250 -10.18 -2.09 6.11
CA PRO A 250 -9.95 -1.23 7.27
C PRO A 250 -10.69 -1.77 8.50
N HIS A 251 -10.05 -1.70 9.68
CA HIS A 251 -10.60 -2.35 10.87
C HIS A 251 -11.58 -1.49 11.65
N GLN A 252 -11.22 -0.22 11.90
CA GLN A 252 -11.94 0.64 12.83
C GLN A 252 -11.51 2.10 12.71
N ARG A 253 -12.39 3.02 13.13
CA ARG A 253 -12.07 4.41 13.47
C ARG A 253 -11.34 5.17 12.35
N PHE A 254 -11.88 5.10 11.14
CA PHE A 254 -11.57 6.04 10.05
C PHE A 254 -10.15 5.96 9.46
N ALA A 255 -9.71 4.79 9.03
CA ALA A 255 -8.54 4.71 8.16
C ALA A 255 -8.82 5.37 6.79
N THR A 256 -7.83 6.05 6.20
CA THR A 256 -8.02 6.87 4.99
C THR A 256 -7.17 6.41 3.80
N ALA A 257 -7.71 6.52 2.58
CA ALA A 257 -7.02 6.26 1.32
C ALA A 257 -6.26 4.93 1.25
N GLU A 258 -7.02 3.84 1.38
CA GLU A 258 -6.51 2.49 1.20
C GLU A 258 -6.96 1.91 -0.13
N LEU A 259 -6.02 1.33 -0.85
CA LEU A 259 -6.27 0.62 -2.09
C LEU A 259 -6.05 -0.88 -1.86
N TYR A 260 -7.10 -1.67 -2.09
CA TYR A 260 -7.06 -3.12 -2.16
C TYR A 260 -7.22 -3.51 -3.64
N ASP A 261 -6.09 -3.72 -4.29
CA ASP A 261 -5.96 -3.88 -5.75
C ASP A 261 -5.63 -5.32 -6.10
N ASN A 262 -6.52 -6.00 -6.81
CA ASN A 262 -6.35 -7.41 -7.14
C ASN A 262 -6.14 -8.29 -5.88
N VAL A 263 -6.94 -8.04 -4.85
CA VAL A 263 -6.95 -8.79 -3.59
C VAL A 263 -8.00 -9.89 -3.64
N LYS A 264 -7.64 -11.11 -3.24
CA LYS A 264 -8.58 -12.23 -3.09
C LYS A 264 -8.68 -12.68 -1.64
N VAL A 265 -9.91 -12.89 -1.18
CA VAL A 265 -10.20 -13.42 0.16
C VAL A 265 -11.10 -14.64 0.02
N THR A 266 -10.65 -15.78 0.52
CA THR A 266 -11.40 -17.04 0.54
C THR A 266 -11.71 -17.45 1.98
N SER A 267 -12.70 -18.32 2.17
CA SER A 267 -13.12 -18.81 3.48
C SER A 267 -13.49 -20.29 3.40
N VAL A 268 -13.20 -21.04 4.44
CA VAL A 268 -13.54 -22.48 4.53
C VAL A 268 -15.05 -22.74 4.61
N SER A 269 -15.84 -21.78 5.06
CA SER A 269 -17.28 -21.99 5.31
C SER A 269 -18.13 -21.91 4.03
N ASN A 270 -17.70 -21.13 3.05
CA ASN A 270 -18.51 -20.74 1.89
C ASN A 270 -17.69 -20.48 0.61
N GLY A 271 -16.39 -20.77 0.61
CA GLY A 271 -15.47 -20.51 -0.52
C GLY A 271 -15.09 -19.04 -0.71
N GLN A 272 -15.93 -18.10 -0.28
CA GLN A 272 -15.71 -16.65 -0.40
C GLN A 272 -15.50 -16.00 0.96
N GLY A 273 -14.30 -15.50 1.21
CA GLY A 273 -13.97 -14.70 2.38
C GLY A 273 -14.50 -13.27 2.26
N LEU A 274 -14.25 -12.46 3.27
CA LEU A 274 -14.88 -11.15 3.44
C LEU A 274 -13.88 -10.01 3.17
N LEU A 275 -14.27 -9.03 2.35
CA LEU A 275 -13.54 -7.78 2.14
C LEU A 275 -14.49 -6.60 2.37
N ARG A 276 -14.28 -5.79 3.42
CA ARG A 276 -15.31 -4.85 3.89
C ARG A 276 -14.78 -3.50 4.27
N VAL A 277 -15.44 -2.45 3.77
CA VAL A 277 -15.39 -1.10 4.31
C VAL A 277 -16.82 -0.69 4.67
N ARG A 278 -17.05 -0.45 5.96
CA ARG A 278 -18.39 -0.28 6.53
C ARG A 278 -18.39 0.47 7.85
N ASN A 279 -19.56 0.93 8.27
CA ASN A 279 -19.83 1.25 9.66
C ASN A 279 -19.99 -0.07 10.45
N ARG A 280 -19.13 -0.26 11.46
CA ARG A 280 -19.10 -1.44 12.32
C ARG A 280 -19.87 -1.24 13.63
N GLY A 281 -20.46 -0.06 13.85
CA GLY A 281 -21.19 0.30 15.07
C GLY A 281 -20.41 0.00 16.34
N SER A 282 -21.07 -0.66 17.29
CA SER A 282 -20.52 -1.05 18.60
C SER A 282 -19.59 -2.26 18.59
N SER A 283 -19.12 -2.73 17.42
CA SER A 283 -18.12 -3.81 17.39
C SER A 283 -16.90 -3.45 18.25
N GLY A 284 -16.34 -4.44 18.96
CA GLY A 284 -15.17 -4.27 19.82
C GLY A 284 -15.35 -3.16 20.86
N SER A 285 -14.45 -2.18 20.87
CA SER A 285 -14.49 -1.03 21.80
C SER A 285 -15.26 0.18 21.26
N GLY A 286 -16.15 -0.03 20.28
CA GLY A 286 -16.74 1.07 19.51
C GLY A 286 -15.89 1.39 18.28
N HIS A 287 -16.07 0.60 17.23
CA HIS A 287 -15.29 0.72 16.00
C HIS A 287 -15.85 1.78 15.04
N GLY A 288 -17.18 1.94 14.96
CA GLY A 288 -17.86 2.86 14.03
C GLY A 288 -17.42 2.70 12.56
N TRP A 289 -17.35 3.79 11.82
CA TRP A 289 -16.79 3.82 10.45
C TRP A 289 -15.38 3.26 10.37
N ALA A 290 -15.20 2.18 9.62
CA ALA A 290 -13.90 1.54 9.50
C ALA A 290 -12.92 2.35 8.65
N GLY A 291 -13.37 2.91 7.53
CA GLY A 291 -12.51 3.69 6.65
C GLY A 291 -13.25 4.56 5.64
N ALA A 292 -12.48 5.47 5.03
CA ALA A 292 -12.91 6.48 4.07
C ALA A 292 -11.91 6.58 2.91
N GLN A 293 -12.38 6.94 1.71
CA GLN A 293 -11.57 6.95 0.49
C GLN A 293 -10.94 5.58 0.18
N VAL A 294 -11.60 4.50 0.57
CA VAL A 294 -11.15 3.12 0.34
C VAL A 294 -11.59 2.66 -1.05
N MET A 295 -10.69 2.02 -1.77
CA MET A 295 -10.92 1.48 -3.11
C MET A 295 -10.68 -0.03 -3.12
N PHE A 296 -11.70 -0.80 -3.50
CA PHE A 296 -11.56 -2.19 -3.90
C PHE A 296 -11.55 -2.25 -5.42
N TRP A 297 -10.41 -2.63 -5.99
CA TRP A 297 -10.20 -2.69 -7.44
C TRP A 297 -9.91 -4.12 -7.87
N ASN A 298 -10.70 -4.67 -8.80
CA ASN A 298 -10.52 -6.04 -9.33
C ASN A 298 -10.33 -7.11 -8.24
N ALA A 299 -10.99 -6.94 -7.09
CA ALA A 299 -10.89 -7.89 -5.98
C ALA A 299 -11.83 -9.09 -6.16
N GLU A 300 -11.48 -10.23 -5.58
CA GLU A 300 -12.37 -11.40 -5.49
C GLU A 300 -12.69 -11.73 -4.03
N ALA A 301 -13.89 -11.34 -3.58
CA ALA A 301 -14.38 -11.57 -2.22
C ALA A 301 -15.89 -11.35 -2.11
N ARG A 302 -16.50 -11.89 -1.06
CA ARG A 302 -17.79 -11.39 -0.58
C ARG A 302 -17.54 -10.05 0.12
N PHE A 303 -18.31 -9.01 -0.21
CA PHE A 303 -17.92 -7.65 0.15
C PHE A 303 -19.04 -6.73 0.67
N ILE A 304 -18.63 -5.72 1.43
CA ILE A 304 -19.43 -4.54 1.79
C ILE A 304 -18.63 -3.31 1.41
N CYS A 305 -19.27 -2.36 0.72
CA CYS A 305 -18.71 -1.07 0.38
C CYS A 305 -19.76 0.01 0.70
N GLU A 306 -19.73 0.53 1.93
CA GLU A 306 -20.58 1.62 2.40
C GLU A 306 -19.82 2.94 2.37
N ARG A 307 -20.53 4.07 2.39
CA ARG A 307 -19.91 5.41 2.45
C ARG A 307 -20.34 6.21 3.70
N PRO A 308 -19.40 6.84 4.42
CA PRO A 308 -19.74 7.90 5.36
C PRO A 308 -20.18 9.17 4.63
N ASN A 309 -20.93 10.04 5.31
CA ASN A 309 -21.14 11.41 4.84
C ASN A 309 -19.79 12.16 4.78
N GLY A 310 -19.62 13.03 3.77
CA GLY A 310 -18.37 13.77 3.55
C GLY A 310 -17.22 12.96 2.93
N ALA A 311 -17.42 11.66 2.67
CA ALA A 311 -16.41 10.80 2.07
C ALA A 311 -17.05 9.78 1.11
N MET A 312 -16.22 9.07 0.36
CA MET A 312 -16.68 8.06 -0.60
C MET A 312 -15.75 6.87 -0.58
N ASN A 313 -16.33 5.68 -0.56
CA ASN A 313 -15.63 4.42 -0.77
C ASN A 313 -16.09 3.82 -2.10
N TYR A 314 -15.25 2.97 -2.68
CA TYR A 314 -15.40 2.49 -4.04
C TYR A 314 -15.15 0.99 -4.14
N ALA A 315 -15.94 0.30 -4.95
CA ALA A 315 -15.73 -1.08 -5.35
C ALA A 315 -15.97 -1.22 -6.85
N VAL A 316 -14.89 -1.39 -7.61
CA VAL A 316 -14.94 -1.47 -9.08
C VAL A 316 -14.32 -2.77 -9.55
N GLY A 317 -15.08 -3.49 -10.38
CA GLY A 317 -14.62 -4.75 -10.95
C GLY A 317 -14.56 -5.90 -9.94
N VAL A 318 -15.27 -5.80 -8.81
CA VAL A 318 -15.22 -6.81 -7.74
C VAL A 318 -16.05 -8.05 -8.13
N VAL A 319 -15.43 -9.22 -8.05
CA VAL A 319 -16.08 -10.53 -8.26
C VAL A 319 -16.46 -11.13 -6.91
N GLY A 320 -17.75 -11.32 -6.68
CA GLY A 320 -18.26 -11.95 -5.47
C GLY A 320 -19.56 -11.34 -4.96
N ASN A 321 -20.11 -11.96 -3.91
CA ASN A 321 -21.39 -11.55 -3.37
C ASN A 321 -21.28 -10.22 -2.61
N LYS A 322 -22.13 -9.24 -2.96
CA LYS A 322 -22.30 -8.03 -2.17
C LYS A 322 -23.26 -8.32 -1.02
N ASP A 323 -22.84 -8.01 0.20
CA ASP A 323 -23.69 -8.05 1.38
C ASP A 323 -24.50 -6.77 1.57
N ALA A 324 -25.66 -6.92 2.22
CA ALA A 324 -26.45 -5.78 2.68
C ALA A 324 -25.74 -5.06 3.83
N SER A 325 -25.95 -3.74 3.93
CA SER A 325 -25.48 -2.97 5.06
C SER A 325 -26.16 -3.44 6.36
N PRO A 326 -25.40 -3.83 7.40
CA PRO A 326 -25.99 -4.26 8.67
C PRO A 326 -26.66 -3.13 9.45
N LEU A 327 -26.25 -1.87 9.23
CA LEU A 327 -26.78 -0.68 9.90
C LEU A 327 -27.64 0.18 8.97
N GLY A 328 -27.86 -0.25 7.72
CA GLY A 328 -28.62 0.50 6.73
C GLY A 328 -27.90 1.74 6.17
N GLU A 329 -26.57 1.75 6.26
CA GLU A 329 -25.73 2.81 5.67
C GLU A 329 -25.84 2.79 4.14
N PRO A 330 -25.71 3.96 3.48
CA PRO A 330 -25.71 4.02 2.03
C PRO A 330 -24.48 3.34 1.44
N ASP A 331 -24.67 2.71 0.29
CA ASP A 331 -23.57 2.16 -0.50
C ASP A 331 -22.63 3.28 -0.98
N GLY A 332 -21.34 2.94 -1.05
CA GLY A 332 -20.37 3.67 -1.84
C GLY A 332 -20.62 3.51 -3.34
N ILE A 333 -19.67 3.95 -4.16
CA ILE A 333 -19.75 3.72 -5.61
C ILE A 333 -19.36 2.27 -5.89
N ILE A 334 -20.29 1.51 -6.45
CA ILE A 334 -20.08 0.11 -6.82
C ILE A 334 -20.34 -0.05 -8.31
N GLU A 335 -19.30 -0.43 -9.06
CA GLU A 335 -19.36 -0.53 -10.52
C GLU A 335 -18.79 -1.86 -11.03
N SER A 336 -19.27 -2.29 -12.19
CA SER A 336 -18.76 -3.48 -12.90
C SER A 336 -18.70 -4.74 -12.04
N ARG A 337 -19.72 -5.00 -11.21
CA ARG A 337 -19.78 -6.18 -10.35
C ARG A 337 -19.70 -7.49 -11.14
N ASN A 338 -19.11 -8.51 -10.53
CA ASN A 338 -18.97 -9.87 -11.06
C ASN A 338 -18.15 -9.97 -12.36
N GLN A 339 -17.30 -8.99 -12.63
CA GLN A 339 -16.34 -9.02 -13.72
C GLN A 339 -15.13 -8.14 -13.39
N HIS A 340 -13.92 -8.60 -13.69
CA HIS A 340 -12.74 -7.73 -13.62
C HIS A 340 -12.75 -6.73 -14.78
N VAL A 341 -12.15 -5.56 -14.56
CA VAL A 341 -12.03 -4.47 -15.54
C VAL A 341 -10.57 -4.16 -15.85
N THR A 342 -10.33 -3.39 -16.92
CA THR A 342 -9.01 -2.85 -17.25
C THR A 342 -8.84 -1.41 -16.75
N PRO A 343 -7.65 -1.01 -16.25
CA PRO A 343 -6.43 -1.82 -16.11
C PRO A 343 -6.56 -2.90 -15.03
N ARG A 344 -5.76 -3.96 -15.10
CA ARG A 344 -5.78 -5.04 -14.09
C ARG A 344 -5.49 -4.54 -12.68
N SER A 345 -4.66 -3.49 -12.58
CA SER A 345 -4.30 -2.83 -11.32
C SER A 345 -4.19 -1.33 -11.53
N LEU A 346 -4.79 -0.57 -10.61
CA LEU A 346 -4.63 0.89 -10.55
C LEU A 346 -3.23 1.26 -10.11
N TYR A 347 -2.68 0.58 -9.10
CA TYR A 347 -1.35 0.88 -8.59
C TYR A 347 -0.28 0.77 -9.68
N TYR A 348 -0.30 -0.32 -10.45
CA TYR A 348 0.67 -0.52 -11.54
C TYR A 348 0.43 0.40 -12.74
N ALA A 349 -0.83 0.67 -13.08
CA ALA A 349 -1.14 1.64 -14.14
C ALA A 349 -0.59 3.03 -13.78
N GLN A 350 -0.81 3.48 -12.55
CA GLN A 350 -0.30 4.76 -12.05
C GLN A 350 1.24 4.77 -11.94
N LEU A 351 1.87 3.66 -11.54
CA LEU A 351 3.32 3.54 -11.52
C LEU A 351 3.91 3.68 -12.92
N LYS A 352 3.34 2.96 -13.90
CA LYS A 352 3.75 3.02 -15.31
C LYS A 352 3.53 4.40 -15.90
N GLU A 353 2.40 5.04 -15.62
CA GLU A 353 2.11 6.40 -16.10
C GLU A 353 3.11 7.41 -15.53
N ARG A 354 3.45 7.30 -14.25
CA ARG A 354 4.33 8.26 -13.56
C ARG A 354 5.80 8.07 -13.92
N LEU A 355 6.28 6.84 -13.98
CA LEU A 355 7.72 6.51 -14.04
C LEU A 355 8.11 5.65 -15.25
N GLY A 356 7.17 5.31 -16.12
CA GLY A 356 7.40 4.51 -17.32
C GLY A 356 7.38 2.99 -17.07
N PRO A 357 7.43 2.19 -18.16
CA PRO A 357 7.39 0.73 -18.10
C PRO A 357 8.58 0.11 -17.36
N ASN A 358 9.78 0.68 -17.48
CA ASN A 358 10.96 0.17 -16.77
C ASN A 358 10.78 0.22 -15.25
N ALA A 359 10.21 1.31 -14.71
CA ALA A 359 9.89 1.38 -13.28
C ALA A 359 8.87 0.30 -12.88
N LEU A 360 7.88 0.01 -13.71
CA LEU A 360 6.93 -1.08 -13.47
C LEU A 360 7.64 -2.45 -13.45
N HIS A 361 8.49 -2.73 -14.43
CA HIS A 361 9.25 -3.99 -14.53
C HIS A 361 10.18 -4.24 -13.34
N SER A 362 10.56 -3.19 -12.61
CA SER A 362 11.42 -3.30 -11.43
C SER A 362 10.67 -3.85 -10.21
N VAL A 363 9.33 -3.75 -10.22
CA VAL A 363 8.49 -4.15 -9.08
C VAL A 363 7.58 -5.33 -9.37
N VAL A 364 7.29 -5.66 -10.64
CA VAL A 364 6.41 -6.78 -11.02
C VAL A 364 7.18 -8.02 -11.49
N VAL A 365 6.52 -9.17 -11.42
CA VAL A 365 6.94 -10.41 -12.07
C VAL A 365 6.13 -10.66 -13.35
N PRO A 366 6.62 -11.44 -14.34
CA PRO A 366 5.90 -11.67 -15.60
C PRO A 366 4.46 -12.16 -15.42
N ALA A 367 4.20 -13.02 -14.43
CA ALA A 367 2.86 -13.51 -14.12
C ALA A 367 1.87 -12.36 -13.80
N GLN A 368 2.31 -11.33 -13.07
CA GLN A 368 1.48 -10.15 -12.78
C GLN A 368 1.17 -9.32 -14.03
N MET A 369 1.98 -9.42 -15.09
CA MET A 369 1.66 -8.74 -16.36
C MET A 369 0.67 -9.54 -17.21
N ALA A 370 0.58 -10.85 -16.99
CA ALA A 370 -0.32 -11.74 -17.71
C ALA A 370 -1.73 -11.81 -17.10
N GLY A 371 -1.89 -11.54 -15.80
CA GLY A 371 -3.19 -11.59 -15.13
C GLY A 371 -3.10 -11.51 -13.62
N ASP A 372 -4.13 -12.01 -12.95
CA ASP A 372 -4.07 -12.28 -11.52
C ASP A 372 -3.13 -13.45 -11.21
N ILE A 373 -2.68 -13.52 -9.96
CA ILE A 373 -1.63 -14.45 -9.54
C ILE A 373 -2.03 -15.31 -8.34
N TRP A 374 -3.31 -15.30 -7.96
CA TRP A 374 -3.76 -15.93 -6.70
C TRP A 374 -3.54 -17.43 -6.68
N ASN A 375 -3.76 -18.14 -7.80
CA ASN A 375 -3.44 -19.57 -7.90
C ASN A 375 -1.93 -19.83 -7.69
N GLY A 376 -1.09 -18.92 -8.17
CA GLY A 376 0.34 -18.97 -7.91
C GLY A 376 0.66 -18.75 -6.43
N LEU A 377 0.03 -17.75 -5.79
CA LEU A 377 0.21 -17.48 -4.35
C LEU A 377 -0.27 -18.65 -3.48
N GLU A 378 -1.38 -19.27 -3.85
CA GLU A 378 -1.89 -20.47 -3.19
C GLU A 378 -0.92 -21.64 -3.35
N ALA A 379 -0.39 -21.89 -4.56
CA ALA A 379 0.58 -22.96 -4.81
C ALA A 379 1.95 -22.72 -4.16
N TRP A 380 2.36 -21.47 -3.98
CA TRP A 380 3.62 -21.11 -3.31
C TRP A 380 3.59 -21.42 -1.82
N GLU A 381 2.43 -21.29 -1.16
CA GLU A 381 2.23 -21.55 0.27
C GLU A 381 3.23 -20.84 1.21
N GLY A 382 3.89 -19.77 0.76
CA GLY A 382 4.96 -19.12 1.52
C GLY A 382 6.24 -19.96 1.64
N ILE A 383 6.50 -20.93 0.77
CA ILE A 383 7.69 -21.80 0.85
C ILE A 383 8.67 -21.46 -0.28
N GLY A 384 9.86 -20.97 0.09
CA GLY A 384 10.89 -20.59 -0.87
C GLY A 384 10.55 -19.31 -1.62
N LEU A 385 11.09 -19.16 -2.83
CA LEU A 385 10.84 -18.00 -3.69
C LEU A 385 9.46 -18.12 -4.36
N TYR A 386 8.71 -17.01 -4.40
CA TYR A 386 7.41 -16.95 -5.06
C TYR A 386 7.50 -17.05 -6.59
N SER A 387 8.53 -16.44 -7.17
CA SER A 387 8.78 -16.38 -8.61
C SER A 387 10.18 -16.89 -8.94
N ASP A 388 10.48 -16.96 -10.24
CA ASP A 388 11.83 -17.19 -10.75
C ASP A 388 12.84 -16.33 -10.00
N ALA A 389 13.97 -16.96 -9.67
CA ALA A 389 15.00 -16.32 -8.90
C ALA A 389 15.71 -15.22 -9.71
N VAL A 390 15.72 -15.32 -11.04
CA VAL A 390 16.23 -14.29 -11.93
C VAL A 390 15.16 -13.88 -12.93
N LEU A 391 14.89 -12.58 -13.01
CA LEU A 391 14.01 -11.98 -14.00
C LEU A 391 14.76 -10.90 -14.76
N ALA A 392 14.80 -11.00 -16.09
CA ALA A 392 15.43 -10.01 -16.94
C ALA A 392 14.43 -9.31 -17.83
N TRP A 393 14.55 -7.99 -17.92
CA TRP A 393 13.79 -7.14 -18.84
C TRP A 393 14.75 -6.38 -19.72
N ALA A 394 14.47 -6.31 -21.02
CA ALA A 394 15.07 -5.28 -21.85
C ALA A 394 14.28 -3.98 -21.65
N ASP A 395 14.96 -2.84 -21.68
CA ASP A 395 14.29 -1.54 -21.65
C ASP A 395 13.25 -1.44 -22.76
N GLU A 396 12.03 -1.03 -22.41
CA GLU A 396 10.94 -0.82 -23.38
C GLU A 396 11.06 0.50 -24.16
N GLU A 397 12.13 1.27 -23.98
CA GLU A 397 12.33 2.51 -24.72
C GLU A 397 12.52 2.22 -26.22
N SER A 398 11.48 2.49 -27.00
CA SER A 398 11.55 2.51 -28.46
C SER A 398 12.46 3.66 -28.91
N GLY A 399 13.73 3.35 -29.19
CA GLY A 399 14.68 4.31 -29.76
C GLY A 399 14.69 4.29 -31.29
N THR A 400 14.80 5.47 -31.91
CA THR A 400 15.19 5.58 -33.32
C THR A 400 16.64 6.04 -33.39
N THR A 401 17.45 5.39 -34.22
CA THR A 401 18.84 5.79 -34.44
C THR A 401 19.16 5.78 -35.93
N ALA A 402 20.11 6.59 -36.35
CA ALA A 402 20.59 6.59 -37.73
C ALA A 402 21.37 5.29 -38.02
N VAL A 403 21.39 4.87 -39.29
CA VAL A 403 22.24 3.74 -39.71
C VAL A 403 23.70 4.02 -39.35
N GLY A 404 24.36 3.06 -38.69
CA GLY A 404 25.72 3.17 -38.20
C GLY A 404 25.89 3.96 -36.89
N ALA A 405 24.86 4.65 -36.40
CA ALA A 405 24.90 5.28 -35.09
C ALA A 405 24.64 4.26 -33.97
N SER A 406 25.16 4.57 -32.78
CA SER A 406 25.01 3.74 -31.58
C SER A 406 23.70 4.08 -30.88
N LEU A 407 22.94 3.05 -30.49
CA LEU A 407 21.76 3.13 -29.63
C LEU A 407 22.10 2.48 -28.28
N ALA A 408 21.87 3.18 -27.18
CA ALA A 408 22.00 2.61 -25.85
C ALA A 408 20.92 1.55 -25.62
N LEU A 409 21.30 0.43 -25.03
CA LEU A 409 20.41 -0.64 -24.62
C LEU A 409 20.63 -0.88 -23.13
N GLY A 410 19.60 -0.68 -22.33
CA GLY A 410 19.60 -1.10 -20.94
C GLY A 410 18.82 -2.39 -20.76
N GLY A 411 19.30 -3.18 -19.81
CA GLY A 411 18.61 -4.32 -19.27
C GLY A 411 18.38 -4.09 -17.78
N MET A 412 17.32 -4.69 -17.26
CA MET A 412 17.07 -4.76 -15.83
C MET A 412 17.11 -6.20 -15.38
N LEU A 413 17.74 -6.43 -14.24
CA LEU A 413 17.75 -7.73 -13.59
C LEU A 413 17.15 -7.63 -12.20
N ARG A 414 16.16 -8.46 -11.91
CA ARG A 414 15.76 -8.78 -10.54
C ARG A 414 16.32 -10.16 -10.20
N ASP A 415 17.39 -10.17 -9.41
CA ASP A 415 18.01 -11.40 -8.89
C ASP A 415 17.69 -11.57 -7.41
N LEU A 416 16.94 -12.61 -7.10
CA LEU A 416 16.48 -13.01 -5.79
C LEU A 416 17.36 -14.12 -5.19
N THR A 417 18.40 -14.58 -5.89
CA THR A 417 19.27 -15.69 -5.45
C THR A 417 20.32 -15.31 -4.42
N LEU A 418 20.36 -14.06 -3.94
CA LEU A 418 21.43 -13.48 -3.08
C LEU A 418 22.14 -14.55 -2.23
N LEU A 419 23.27 -15.03 -2.78
CA LEU A 419 24.38 -15.84 -2.24
C LEU A 419 24.86 -16.90 -3.28
N GLY A 420 25.64 -16.48 -4.28
CA GLY A 420 26.67 -17.36 -4.86
C GLY A 420 26.94 -17.30 -6.36
N ASN A 421 25.96 -17.01 -7.20
CA ASN A 421 26.15 -16.99 -8.66
C ASN A 421 26.00 -15.58 -9.21
N SER A 422 26.96 -15.15 -10.03
CA SER A 422 26.78 -13.94 -10.84
C SER A 422 25.99 -14.32 -12.10
N PRO A 423 24.83 -13.69 -12.34
CA PRO A 423 24.06 -13.95 -13.55
C PRO A 423 24.87 -13.55 -14.79
N SER A 424 24.71 -14.32 -15.86
CA SER A 424 25.28 -14.04 -17.17
C SER A 424 24.23 -13.45 -18.09
N TYR A 425 24.67 -12.63 -19.04
CA TYR A 425 23.79 -11.90 -19.95
C TYR A 425 24.18 -12.15 -21.40
N THR A 426 23.22 -12.12 -22.30
CA THR A 426 23.50 -12.11 -23.74
C THR A 426 22.44 -11.31 -24.49
N TRP A 427 22.88 -10.26 -25.16
CA TRP A 427 22.12 -9.53 -26.15
C TRP A 427 22.22 -10.21 -27.51
N SER A 428 21.07 -10.39 -28.16
CA SER A 428 20.99 -10.99 -29.48
C SER A 428 19.95 -10.29 -30.35
N LYS A 429 20.14 -10.39 -31.67
CA LYS A 429 19.15 -9.95 -32.65
C LYS A 429 18.15 -11.09 -32.88
N VAL A 430 16.87 -10.82 -32.66
CA VAL A 430 15.76 -11.73 -32.97
C VAL A 430 15.30 -11.55 -34.42
N SER A 431 15.11 -10.30 -34.87
CA SER A 431 14.65 -9.99 -36.23
C SER A 431 15.15 -8.61 -36.72
N GLY A 432 14.91 -8.30 -38.00
CA GLY A 432 15.30 -7.05 -38.67
C GLY A 432 16.21 -7.29 -39.88
N ASN A 433 16.26 -6.35 -40.83
CA ASN A 433 17.14 -6.45 -41.99
C ASN A 433 18.56 -5.98 -41.62
N GLY A 434 19.63 -6.63 -42.09
CA GLY A 434 21.01 -6.20 -41.78
C GLY A 434 21.61 -6.82 -40.50
N VAL A 435 22.77 -6.34 -40.07
CA VAL A 435 23.56 -6.84 -38.94
C VAL A 435 23.49 -5.85 -37.79
N VAL A 436 23.31 -6.38 -36.57
CA VAL A 436 23.39 -5.63 -35.32
C VAL A 436 24.75 -5.92 -34.69
N SER A 437 25.52 -4.88 -34.38
CA SER A 437 26.79 -5.01 -33.67
C SER A 437 26.65 -4.42 -32.28
N PHE A 438 26.88 -5.26 -31.26
CA PHE A 438 26.87 -4.85 -29.86
C PHE A 438 28.29 -4.52 -29.41
N VAL A 439 28.48 -3.42 -28.67
CA VAL A 439 29.79 -3.07 -28.07
C VAL A 439 30.22 -4.16 -27.10
N ASN A 440 29.33 -4.59 -26.21
CA ASN A 440 29.50 -5.78 -25.39
C ASN A 440 28.16 -6.51 -25.26
N ALA A 441 27.99 -7.62 -26.00
CA ALA A 441 26.75 -8.39 -25.94
C ALA A 441 26.50 -9.04 -24.57
N ASN A 442 27.52 -9.16 -23.71
CA ASN A 442 27.41 -9.85 -22.42
C ASN A 442 27.33 -8.89 -21.22
N ALA A 443 27.00 -7.62 -21.46
CA ALA A 443 26.75 -6.64 -20.41
C ALA A 443 25.25 -6.34 -20.30
N LEU A 444 24.78 -6.12 -19.07
CA LEU A 444 23.38 -5.76 -18.79
C LEU A 444 23.02 -4.42 -19.48
N GLU A 445 23.91 -3.44 -19.39
CA GLU A 445 23.86 -2.20 -20.16
C GLU A 445 24.91 -2.24 -21.29
N THR A 446 24.52 -1.90 -22.51
CA THR A 446 25.39 -1.93 -23.69
C THR A 446 24.94 -0.92 -24.73
N SER A 447 25.57 -0.93 -25.90
CA SER A 447 25.04 -0.23 -27.06
C SER A 447 25.10 -1.09 -28.31
N ALA A 448 24.13 -0.87 -29.19
CA ALA A 448 24.02 -1.55 -30.48
C ALA A 448 24.08 -0.57 -31.64
N SER A 449 24.68 -0.98 -32.74
CA SER A 449 24.67 -0.26 -34.02
C SER A 449 24.12 -1.14 -35.13
N PHE A 450 23.49 -0.50 -36.11
CA PHE A 450 22.71 -1.16 -37.16
C PHE A 450 23.26 -0.76 -38.52
N ASN A 451 23.61 -1.74 -39.37
CA ASN A 451 24.21 -1.44 -40.68
C ASN A 451 23.19 -1.20 -41.81
N ALA A 452 21.91 -1.40 -41.55
CA ALA A 452 20.83 -1.19 -42.50
C ALA A 452 19.64 -0.52 -41.82
N ALA A 453 18.87 0.25 -42.59
CA ALA A 453 17.62 0.81 -42.12
C ALA A 453 16.55 -0.30 -41.99
N GLY A 454 15.72 -0.20 -40.95
CA GLY A 454 14.60 -1.10 -40.73
C GLY A 454 14.22 -1.21 -39.25
N THR A 455 13.15 -1.94 -38.98
CA THR A 455 12.73 -2.30 -37.62
C THR A 455 13.47 -3.55 -37.18
N TYR A 456 14.07 -3.52 -35.99
CA TYR A 456 14.77 -4.64 -35.39
C TYR A 456 14.08 -5.06 -34.10
N GLN A 457 14.12 -6.35 -33.78
CA GLN A 457 13.82 -6.86 -32.44
C GLN A 457 15.10 -7.42 -31.85
N LEU A 458 15.43 -6.96 -30.65
CA LEU A 458 16.57 -7.43 -29.87
C LEU A 458 16.04 -8.17 -28.64
N ARG A 459 16.86 -9.06 -28.09
CA ARG A 459 16.57 -9.82 -26.88
C ARG A 459 17.76 -9.75 -25.94
N LEU A 460 17.50 -9.42 -24.69
CA LEU A 460 18.37 -9.74 -23.57
C LEU A 460 17.95 -11.10 -23.02
N THR A 461 18.92 -11.98 -22.80
CA THR A 461 18.75 -13.24 -22.10
C THR A 461 19.63 -13.22 -20.86
N ALA A 462 19.09 -13.64 -19.72
CA ALA A 462 19.86 -13.79 -18.47
C ALA A 462 19.90 -15.25 -18.04
N SER A 463 20.98 -15.68 -17.40
CA SER A 463 21.06 -17.01 -16.80
C SER A 463 21.77 -16.99 -15.45
N ASP A 464 21.18 -17.68 -14.48
CA ASP A 464 21.74 -17.89 -13.14
C ASP A 464 22.69 -19.11 -13.05
N GLY A 465 23.00 -19.73 -14.21
CA GLY A 465 23.79 -20.95 -14.33
C GLY A 465 22.98 -22.25 -14.23
N SER A 466 21.70 -22.17 -13.83
CA SER A 466 20.77 -23.30 -13.74
C SER A 466 19.61 -23.18 -14.73
N THR A 467 19.11 -21.96 -14.93
CA THR A 467 17.96 -21.61 -15.74
C THR A 467 18.32 -20.41 -16.63
N THR A 468 17.63 -20.28 -17.76
CA THR A 468 17.80 -19.18 -18.72
C THR A 468 16.45 -18.47 -18.87
N HIS A 469 16.46 -17.15 -18.68
CA HIS A 469 15.31 -16.26 -18.66
C HIS A 469 15.35 -15.27 -19.84
#